data_AF-Q184E6-F1
#
_entry.id   AF-Q184E6-F1
#
_cell.length_a   1.000
_cell.length_b   1.000
_cell.length_c   1.000
_cell.angle_alpha   90.00
_cell.angle_beta   90.00
_cell.angle_gamma   90.00
#
_symmetry.space_group_name_H-M   'P 1'
#
loop_
_entity.id
_entity.type
_entity.pdbx_description
1 polymer ?
#
loop_
_entity_poly.entity_id
_entity_poly.type
_entity_poly.pdbx_seq_one_letter_code
_entity_poly.pdbx_strand_id
1 'polypeptide(L)'
;MYKVGVVGDKDSIMGFLALGIDIFPAYDSDEIKKSIHKLVEDEYAIIYITEQASLLAKESIAKYKDYQLPAIIVIPGIGGSMGLGMNEVRESSKRAIGADILFKE
;
A
#
# COMPACT_ATOMS: atom_id res chain seq x y z
N MET A 1 16.82 11.16 8.06
CA MET A 1 16.89 10.28 6.87
C MET A 1 15.54 9.59 6.78
N TYR A 2 14.87 9.64 5.63
CA TYR A 2 13.53 9.07 5.51
C TYR A 2 13.58 7.55 5.43
N LYS A 3 12.72 6.86 6.19
CA LYS A 3 12.63 5.39 6.22
C LYS A 3 11.57 4.90 5.23
N VAL A 4 11.78 3.68 4.73
CA VAL A 4 10.87 3.01 3.80
C VAL A 4 10.54 1.64 4.37
N GLY A 5 9.25 1.33 4.46
CA GLY A 5 8.76 0.06 4.97
C GLY A 5 7.90 -0.65 3.94
N VAL A 6 7.85 -1.98 4.01
CA VAL A 6 6.94 -2.81 3.20
C VAL A 6 6.13 -3.75 4.07
N VAL A 7 4.81 -3.80 3.87
CA VAL A 7 3.86 -4.64 4.61
C VAL A 7 3.22 -5.65 3.64
N GLY A 8 3.22 -6.92 3.99
CA GLY A 8 2.62 -7.97 3.16
C GLY A 8 2.96 -9.37 3.62
N ASP A 9 2.59 -10.37 2.84
CA ASP A 9 3.04 -11.74 3.08
C ASP A 9 4.55 -11.86 2.91
N LYS A 10 5.19 -12.66 3.77
CA LYS A 10 6.64 -12.79 3.82
C LYS A 10 7.27 -13.13 2.46
N ASP A 11 6.66 -14.02 1.71
CA ASP A 11 7.20 -14.52 0.45
C ASP A 11 7.24 -13.43 -0.63
N SER A 12 6.24 -12.53 -0.65
CA SER A 12 6.21 -11.37 -1.55
C SER A 12 7.23 -10.28 -1.18
N ILE A 13 7.48 -10.08 0.13
CA ILE A 13 8.22 -8.90 0.59
C ILE A 13 9.68 -9.17 0.97
N MET A 14 10.09 -10.44 1.09
CA MET A 14 11.45 -10.78 1.56
C MET A 14 12.57 -10.22 0.67
N GLY A 15 12.32 -10.07 -0.64
CA GLY A 15 13.30 -9.52 -1.58
C GLY A 15 13.69 -8.06 -1.29
N PHE A 16 12.83 -7.29 -0.60
CA PHE A 16 13.07 -5.89 -0.28
C PHE A 16 14.17 -5.69 0.78
N LEU A 17 14.47 -6.71 1.60
CA LEU A 17 15.61 -6.68 2.53
C LEU A 17 16.94 -6.44 1.81
N ALA A 18 17.11 -7.00 0.61
CA ALA A 18 18.32 -6.81 -0.19
C ALA A 18 18.52 -5.36 -0.65
N LEU A 19 17.45 -4.56 -0.65
CA LEU A 19 17.45 -3.14 -0.99
C LEU A 19 17.57 -2.23 0.24
N GLY A 20 17.69 -2.81 1.45
CA GLY A 20 17.72 -2.07 2.70
C GLY A 20 16.37 -1.46 3.11
N ILE A 21 15.27 -2.02 2.60
CA ILE A 21 13.91 -1.63 2.99
C ILE A 21 13.45 -2.52 4.14
N ASP A 22 12.86 -1.91 5.16
CA ASP A 22 12.37 -2.60 6.34
C ASP A 22 11.11 -3.41 6.00
N ILE A 23 11.08 -4.69 6.33
CA ILE A 23 9.95 -5.57 6.02
C ILE A 23 9.09 -5.83 7.25
N PHE A 24 7.77 -5.89 7.05
CA PHE A 24 6.77 -6.12 8.09
C PHE A 24 5.81 -7.21 7.62
N PRO A 25 6.16 -8.49 7.81
CA PRO A 25 5.27 -9.59 7.47
C PRO A 25 3.98 -9.52 8.29
N ALA A 26 2.84 -9.55 7.62
CA ALA A 26 1.52 -9.51 8.25
C ALA A 26 0.49 -10.26 7.40
N TYR A 27 -0.39 -11.02 8.03
CA TYR A 27 -1.31 -11.94 7.34
C TYR A 27 -2.78 -11.65 7.61
N ASP A 28 -3.11 -10.99 8.71
CA ASP A 28 -4.47 -10.62 9.06
C ASP A 28 -4.68 -9.11 9.19
N SER A 29 -5.96 -8.71 9.24
CA SER A 29 -6.36 -7.30 9.30
C SER A 29 -5.75 -6.57 10.50
N ASP A 30 -5.69 -7.20 11.67
CA ASP A 30 -5.24 -6.54 12.89
C ASP A 30 -3.71 -6.35 12.88
N GLU A 31 -2.96 -7.34 12.40
CA GLU A 31 -1.51 -7.24 12.19
C GLU A 31 -1.16 -6.13 11.18
N ILE A 32 -1.87 -6.06 10.06
CA ILE A 32 -1.63 -5.06 9.01
C ILE A 32 -1.92 -3.66 9.56
N LYS A 33 -3.05 -3.47 10.26
CA LYS A 33 -3.42 -2.18 10.87
C LYS A 33 -2.39 -1.73 11.89
N LYS A 34 -1.94 -2.64 12.77
CA LYS A 34 -0.88 -2.36 13.75
C LYS A 34 0.43 -1.97 13.07
N SER A 35 0.80 -2.67 11.99
CA SER A 35 2.02 -2.38 11.23
C SER A 35 1.96 -1.00 10.59
N ILE A 36 0.85 -0.65 9.93
CA ILE A 36 0.64 0.70 9.36
C ILE A 36 0.74 1.76 10.45
N HIS A 37 0.05 1.57 11.58
CA HIS A 37 0.05 2.55 12.66
C HIS A 37 1.45 2.75 13.25
N LYS A 38 2.17 1.67 13.51
CA LYS A 38 3.55 1.72 13.99
C LYS A 38 4.48 2.45 13.02
N LEU A 39 4.37 2.18 11.72
CA LEU A 39 5.16 2.83 10.68
C LEU A 39 4.89 4.34 10.61
N VAL A 40 3.65 4.76 10.85
CA VAL A 40 3.27 6.18 10.96
C VAL A 40 3.93 6.81 12.19
N GLU A 41 3.87 6.15 13.36
CA GLU A 41 4.49 6.63 14.60
C GLU A 41 6.02 6.71 14.50
N ASP A 42 6.64 5.76 13.81
CA ASP A 42 8.09 5.68 13.58
C ASP A 42 8.59 6.64 12.46
N GLU A 43 7.71 7.52 11.97
CA GLU A 43 7.97 8.55 10.96
C GLU A 43 8.53 8.02 9.63
N TYR A 44 8.00 6.89 9.15
CA TYR A 44 8.32 6.40 7.81
C TYR A 44 7.81 7.36 6.74
N ALA A 45 8.55 7.50 5.64
CA ALA A 45 8.12 8.34 4.53
C ALA A 45 7.26 7.58 3.52
N ILE A 46 7.58 6.30 3.29
CA ILE A 46 6.89 5.46 2.32
C ILE A 46 6.56 4.14 3.00
N ILE A 47 5.31 3.71 2.83
CA ILE A 47 4.84 2.38 3.20
C ILE A 47 4.38 1.70 1.91
N TYR A 48 5.15 0.74 1.41
CA TYR A 48 4.66 -0.19 0.40
C TYR A 48 3.75 -1.21 1.07
N ILE A 49 2.63 -1.54 0.43
CA ILE A 49 1.71 -2.56 0.94
C ILE A 49 1.25 -3.46 -0.20
N THR A 50 1.27 -4.77 0.00
CA THR A 50 0.78 -5.69 -1.05
C THR A 50 -0.72 -5.51 -1.28
N GLU A 51 -1.19 -5.79 -2.50
CA GLU A 51 -2.60 -5.71 -2.85
C GLU A 51 -3.49 -6.54 -1.91
N GLN A 52 -3.10 -7.78 -1.57
CA GLN A 52 -3.84 -8.59 -0.60
C GLN A 52 -3.92 -7.92 0.77
N ALA A 53 -2.81 -7.39 1.30
CA ALA A 53 -2.78 -6.74 2.60
C ALA A 53 -3.61 -5.44 2.61
N SER A 54 -3.57 -4.67 1.52
CA SER A 54 -4.35 -3.43 1.41
C SER A 54 -5.86 -3.66 1.48
N LEU A 55 -6.36 -4.79 0.97
CA LEU A 55 -7.77 -5.16 1.06
C LEU A 55 -8.24 -5.35 2.49
N LEU A 56 -7.37 -5.85 3.37
CA LEU A 56 -7.67 -6.13 4.77
C LEU A 56 -7.61 -4.87 5.66
N ALA A 57 -7.05 -3.77 5.16
CA ALA A 57 -6.80 -2.55 5.92
C ALA A 57 -7.27 -1.25 5.24
N LYS A 58 -8.25 -1.33 4.32
CA LYS A 58 -8.75 -0.18 3.55
C LYS A 58 -9.08 1.05 4.40
N GLU A 59 -9.78 0.86 5.52
CA GLU A 59 -10.18 1.96 6.41
C GLU A 59 -8.96 2.65 7.04
N SER A 60 -7.95 1.87 7.44
CA SER A 60 -6.73 2.41 8.02
C SER A 60 -5.88 3.16 7.00
N ILE A 61 -5.83 2.68 5.75
CA ILE A 61 -5.15 3.38 4.65
C ILE A 61 -5.87 4.71 4.36
N ALA A 62 -7.20 4.69 4.27
CA ALA A 62 -8.00 5.88 4.00
C ALA A 62 -7.78 6.99 5.04
N LYS A 63 -7.58 6.63 6.32
CA LYS A 63 -7.29 7.58 7.41
C LYS A 63 -6.04 8.44 7.16
N TYR A 64 -5.03 7.89 6.49
CA TYR A 64 -3.76 8.57 6.23
C TYR A 64 -3.65 9.15 4.82
N LYS A 65 -4.69 9.04 3.99
CA LYS A 65 -4.66 9.47 2.58
C LYS A 65 -4.44 10.97 2.40
N ASP A 66 -4.92 11.77 3.34
CA ASP A 66 -4.80 13.23 3.32
C ASP A 66 -3.54 13.75 4.06
N TYR A 67 -2.73 12.85 4.62
CA TYR A 67 -1.53 13.20 5.36
C TYR A 67 -0.36 13.37 4.39
N GLN A 68 0.56 14.29 4.70
CA GLN A 68 1.75 14.48 3.87
C GLN A 68 2.67 13.24 3.90
N LEU A 69 2.80 12.61 5.07
CA LEU A 69 3.55 11.36 5.28
C LEU A 69 2.78 10.47 6.26
N PRO A 70 2.90 9.13 6.12
CA PRO A 70 3.60 8.41 5.06
C PRO A 70 2.81 8.34 3.74
N ALA A 71 3.51 8.25 2.61
CA ALA A 71 2.91 7.84 1.35
C ALA A 71 2.68 6.31 1.35
N ILE A 72 1.41 5.89 1.35
CA ILE A 72 1.03 4.47 1.32
C ILE A 72 0.81 4.04 -0.15
N ILE A 73 1.67 3.15 -0.66
CA ILE A 73 1.71 2.75 -2.06
C ILE A 73 1.37 1.26 -2.18
N VAL A 74 0.32 0.94 -2.93
CA VAL A 74 -0.10 -0.45 -3.16
C VAL A 74 0.75 -1.08 -4.26
N ILE A 75 1.28 -2.28 -4.00
CA ILE A 75 2.12 -3.06 -4.93
C ILE A 75 1.57 -4.48 -5.11
N PRO A 76 1.84 -5.16 -6.24
CA PRO A 76 1.46 -6.56 -6.40
C PRO A 76 2.22 -7.46 -5.43
N GLY A 77 1.61 -8.58 -5.05
CA GLY A 77 2.29 -9.68 -4.36
C GLY A 77 2.89 -10.69 -5.34
N ILE A 78 3.48 -11.77 -4.80
CA ILE A 78 4.09 -12.86 -5.57
C ILE A 78 3.08 -13.62 -6.44
N GLY A 79 1.80 -13.60 -6.05
CA GLY A 79 0.69 -14.17 -6.84
C GLY A 79 0.28 -13.33 -8.05
N GLY A 80 0.94 -12.20 -8.31
CA GLY A 80 0.58 -11.25 -9.36
C GLY A 80 -0.37 -10.15 -8.86
N SER A 81 -0.82 -9.31 -9.80
CA SER A 81 -1.73 -8.21 -9.49
C SER A 81 -3.20 -8.63 -9.52
N MET A 82 -3.95 -8.17 -8.52
CA MET A 82 -5.40 -8.17 -8.41
C MET A 82 -6.06 -6.93 -9.07
N GLY A 83 -5.26 -6.03 -9.67
CA GLY A 83 -5.72 -4.83 -10.37
C GLY A 83 -6.26 -3.72 -9.46
N LEU A 84 -5.99 -3.75 -8.16
CA LEU A 84 -6.54 -2.80 -7.19
C LEU A 84 -5.96 -1.41 -7.39
N GLY A 85 -4.64 -1.30 -7.56
CA GLY A 85 -3.99 -0.02 -7.79
C GLY A 85 -4.54 0.66 -9.04
N MET A 86 -4.71 -0.10 -10.13
CA MET A 86 -5.23 0.44 -11.39
C MET A 86 -6.70 0.85 -11.30
N ASN A 87 -7.51 0.08 -10.58
CA ASN A 87 -8.90 0.45 -10.31
C ASN A 87 -8.98 1.75 -9.51
N GLU A 88 -8.10 1.98 -8.53
CA GLU A 88 -8.11 3.23 -7.76
C GLU A 88 -7.74 4.45 -8.62
N VAL A 89 -6.78 4.29 -9.54
CA VAL A 89 -6.43 5.33 -10.52
C VAL A 89 -7.60 5.62 -11.46
N ARG A 90 -8.29 4.57 -11.93
CA ARG A 90 -9.49 4.68 -12.79
C ARG A 90 -10.61 5.45 -12.09
N GLU A 91 -10.95 5.08 -10.86
CA GLU A 91 -12.02 5.73 -10.09
C GLU A 91 -11.68 7.16 -9.69
N SER A 92 -10.40 7.43 -9.40
CA SER A 92 -9.95 8.81 -9.14
C SER A 92 -10.03 9.67 -10.39
N SER A 93 -9.70 9.12 -11.57
CA SER A 93 -9.85 9.82 -12.86
C SER A 93 -11.31 10.10 -13.20
N LYS A 94 -12.21 9.11 -13.03
CA LYS A 94 -13.65 9.30 -13.22
C LYS A 94 -14.22 10.38 -12.30
N ARG A 95 -13.82 10.39 -11.02
CA ARG A 95 -14.28 11.43 -10.07
C ARG A 95 -13.77 12.82 -10.42
N ALA A 96 -12.51 12.93 -10.85
CA ALA A 96 -11.90 14.23 -11.15
C ALA A 96 -12.36 14.82 -12.49
N ILE A 97 -12.59 13.98 -13.50
CA ILE A 97 -12.80 14.41 -14.89
C ILE A 97 -14.25 14.12 -15.36
N GLY A 98 -14.99 13.26 -14.65
CA GLY A 98 -16.34 12.83 -15.00
C GLY A 98 -16.40 11.72 -16.05
N ALA A 99 -15.24 11.22 -16.50
CA ALA A 99 -15.15 10.19 -17.52
C ALA A 99 -13.96 9.26 -17.26
N ASP A 100 -14.07 8.03 -17.76
CA ASP A 100 -12.93 7.13 -17.83
C ASP A 100 -12.07 7.50 -19.03
N ILE A 101 -10.89 8.06 -18.76
CA ILE A 101 -9.96 8.52 -19.79
C ILE A 101 -8.75 7.60 -19.97
N LEU A 102 -8.53 6.67 -19.03
CA LEU A 102 -7.31 5.84 -18.99
C LEU A 102 -7.52 4.48 -19.66
N PHE A 103 -8.75 3.99 -19.71
CA PHE A 103 -9.09 2.70 -20.34
C PHE A 103 -10.15 2.94 -21.40
N LYS A 104 -9.72 3.51 -22.54
CA LYS A 104 -10.51 3.50 -23.78
C LYS A 104 -10.28 2.17 -24.49
N GLU A 105 -11.27 1.28 -24.43
CA GLU A 105 -11.60 0.44 -25.58
C GLU A 105 -12.71 1.13 -26.37
#